data_AF-F3FZ62-F1
#
_entry.id   AF-F3FZ62-F1
#
_cell.length_a   1.000
_cell.length_b   1.000
_cell.length_c   1.000
_cell.angle_alpha   90.00
_cell.angle_beta   90.00
_cell.angle_gamma   90.00
#
_symmetry.space_group_name_H-M   'P 1'
#
loop_
_entity.id
_entity.type
_entity.pdbx_description
1 polymer ?
#
loop_
_entity_poly.entity_id
_entity_poly.type
_entity_poly.pdbx_seq_one_letter_code
_entity_poly.pdbx_strand_id
1 'polypeptide(L)' 'FFELGGHSLLAMRLISQVRQHLGVELGLADIFAHPELAAMARILA' A
#
# COMPACT_ATOMS: atom_id res chain seq x y z
N PHE A 1 4.76 7.99 -2.85
CA PHE A 1 5.52 6.74 -2.61
C PHE A 1 6.70 6.58 -3.58
N PHE A 2 6.45 6.51 -4.89
CA PHE A 2 7.52 6.32 -5.91
C PHE A 2 8.48 7.50 -6.03
N GLU A 3 7.98 8.74 -5.94
CA GLU A 3 8.82 9.96 -5.95
C GLU A 3 9.80 10.02 -4.76
N LEU A 4 9.53 9.27 -3.68
CA LEU A 4 10.41 9.14 -2.51
C LEU A 4 11.37 7.94 -2.62
N GLY A 5 11.45 7.28 -3.79
CA GLY A 5 12.27 6.10 -4.01
C GLY A 5 11.56 4.75 -3.75
N GLY A 6 10.23 4.76 -3.59
CA GLY A 6 9.43 3.52 -3.54
C GLY A 6 9.55 2.71 -4.83
N HIS A 7 9.61 1.38 -4.73
CA HIS A 7 9.64 0.46 -5.87
C HIS A 7 8.90 -0.84 -5.54
N SER A 8 8.77 -1.76 -6.50
CA SER A 8 7.92 -2.95 -6.40
C SER A 8 8.20 -3.80 -5.14
N LEU A 9 9.47 -3.96 -4.75
CA LEU A 9 9.81 -4.69 -3.52
C LEU A 9 9.32 -3.97 -2.25
N LEU A 10 9.42 -2.65 -2.18
CA LEU A 10 8.88 -1.88 -1.07
C LEU A 10 7.35 -1.95 -1.03
N ALA A 11 6.69 -1.93 -2.19
CA ALA A 11 5.25 -2.12 -2.29
C ALA A 11 4.82 -3.50 -1.79
N MET A 12 5.50 -4.57 -2.19
CA MET A 12 5.24 -5.92 -1.69
C MET A 12 5.46 -6.05 -0.17
N ARG A 13 6.48 -5.37 0.38
CA ARG A 13 6.70 -5.32 1.84
C ARG A 13 5.56 -4.60 2.56
N LEU A 14 5.09 -3.46 2.02
CA LEU A 14 3.94 -2.72 2.56
C LEU A 14 2.69 -3.59 2.60
N ILE A 15 2.36 -4.26 1.49
CA ILE A 15 1.20 -5.18 1.40
C ILE A 15 1.28 -6.24 2.49
N SER A 16 2.43 -6.90 2.63
CA SER A 16 2.65 -7.93 3.65
C SER A 16 2.45 -7.37 5.07
N GLN A 17 2.99 -6.19 5.36
CA GLN A 17 2.87 -5.56 6.68
C GLN A 17 1.42 -5.15 7.00
N VAL A 18 0.70 -4.55 6.05
CA VAL A 18 -0.71 -4.18 6.22
C VAL A 18 -1.54 -5.41 6.55
N ARG A 19 -1.35 -6.50 5.80
CA ARG A 19 -2.04 -7.77 6.05
C ARG A 19 -1.72 -8.35 7.43
N GLN A 20 -0.44 -8.33 7.83
CA GLN A 20 0.00 -8.90 9.11
C GLN A 20 -0.48 -8.09 10.34
N HIS A 21 -0.48 -6.76 10.25
CA HIS A 21 -0.75 -5.90 11.41
C HIS A 21 -2.20 -5.44 11.49
N LEU A 22 -2.87 -5.29 10.34
CA LEU A 22 -4.23 -4.77 10.26
C LEU A 22 -5.25 -5.84 9.84
N GLY A 23 -4.80 -6.98 9.29
CA GLY A 23 -5.70 -8.02 8.80
C GLY A 23 -6.48 -7.64 7.54
N VAL A 24 -6.11 -6.53 6.90
CA VAL A 24 -6.76 -6.02 5.68
C VAL A 24 -5.98 -6.45 4.45
N GLU A 25 -6.68 -6.80 3.39
CA GLU A 25 -6.08 -7.10 2.09
C GLU A 25 -5.85 -5.80 1.32
N LEU A 26 -4.62 -5.59 0.86
CA LEU A 26 -4.20 -4.45 0.03
C LEU A 26 -3.61 -4.98 -1.27
N GLY A 27 -4.21 -4.62 -2.41
CA GLY A 27 -3.70 -5.00 -3.72
C GLY A 27 -2.55 -4.12 -4.19
N LEU A 28 -1.70 -4.66 -5.06
CA LEU A 28 -0.66 -3.85 -5.73
C LEU A 28 -1.29 -2.74 -6.60
N ALA A 29 -2.41 -3.04 -7.26
CA ALA A 29 -3.15 -2.06 -8.07
C ALA A 29 -3.64 -0.87 -7.23
N ASP A 30 -4.04 -1.11 -5.98
CA ASP A 30 -4.52 -0.07 -5.06
C ASP A 30 -3.43 0.92 -4.68
N ILE A 31 -2.18 0.44 -4.52
CA ILE A 31 -1.01 1.29 -4.27
C ILE A 31 -0.72 2.22 -5.45
N PHE A 32 -0.95 1.75 -6.68
CA PHE A 32 -0.78 2.56 -7.89
C PHE A 32 -1.95 3.52 -8.11
N ALA A 33 -3.18 3.09 -7.83
CA ALA A 33 -4.37 3.93 -7.93
C ALA A 33 -4.43 5.02 -6.85
N HIS A 34 -3.85 4.75 -5.68
CA HIS A 34 -3.86 5.63 -4.51
C HIS A 34 -2.45 5.78 -3.91
N PRO A 35 -1.53 6.50 -4.59
CA PRO A 35 -0.12 6.60 -4.19
C PRO A 35 0.15 7.44 -2.93
N GLU A 36 -0.90 8.08 -2.39
CA GLU A 36 -0.91 8.84 -1.14
C GLU A 36 -1.48 7.99 0.01
N LEU A 37 -0.77 7.96 1.15
CA LEU A 37 -1.18 7.15 2.31
C LEU A 37 -2.60 7.50 2.81
N ALA A 38 -2.97 8.78 2.80
CA ALA A 38 -4.29 9.23 3.23
C ALA A 38 -5.41 8.82 2.25
N ALA A 39 -5.10 8.68 0.96
CA ALA A 39 -6.05 8.15 -0.03
C ALA A 39 -6.17 6.64 0.11
N MET A 40 -5.05 5.94 0.28
CA MET A 40 -5.02 4.49 0.47
C MET A 40 -5.73 4.05 1.75
N ALA A 41 -5.58 4.78 2.86
CA ALA A 41 -6.28 4.47 4.11
C ALA A 41 -7.82 4.55 3.97
N ARG A 42 -8.33 5.39 3.07
CA ARG A 42 -9.78 5.56 2.86
C ARG A 42 -10.43 4.37 2.14
N ILE A 43 -9.66 3.56 1.42
CA ILE A 43 -10.19 2.41 0.65
C ILE A 43 -10.08 1.08 1.40
N LEU A 44 -9.39 1.05 2.55
CA LEU A 44 -9.13 -0.14 3.36
C LEU A 44 -10.22 -0.43 4.41
N ALA A 45 -11.46 0.03 4.18
CA ALA A 45 -12.59 -0.07 5.12
C ALA A 45 -13.17 -1.49 5.23
#